data_AF-A0A9D1EAV1-F1
#
_entry.id   AF-A0A9D1EAV1-F1
#
_cell.length_a   1.000
_cell.length_b   1.000
_cell.length_c   1.000
_cell.angle_alpha   90.00
_cell.angle_beta   90.00
_cell.angle_gamma   90.00
#
_symmetry.space_group_name_H-M   'P 1'
#
loop_
_entity.id
_entity.type
_entity.pdbx_description
1 polymer ?
#
loop_
_entity_poly.entity_id
_entity_poly.type
_entity_poly.pdbx_seq_one_letter_code
_entity_poly.pdbx_strand_id
1 'polypeptide(L)'
;MEKEKQTREQTENQLAEDMSLFFETTGIPVCCFQGKNLIRKISHPVQDFNLPLLLFDGLPDTLPDVWYSYTPEYLYFGGLRLRKNNRILLIGPSMLFECTRKQAENVCRQLGRKSTDLTAIQNYFTQIGPHTAASLQAGLKLLCRLSGQNIPEEIPLLSFSWRVPYSLDLTPLPDPENPEDENREKVLLSCVTSGNLYTLNRLINEHMLNAATVRQLPLTAMRSFILGANMVASRAAMSAGVSYDIANAISGQYLERILQSRDAAELSHLFYQFFQDYTAQVSKLHDLSSDSPVVRFVQQYTISHLEEKIT
;
A
#
# COMPACT_ATOMS: atom_id res chain seq x y z
N MET A 1 34.62 -37.57 -2.08
CA MET A 1 35.09 -36.32 -2.69
C MET A 1 34.69 -36.16 -4.16
N GLU A 2 35.07 -37.02 -5.10
CA GLU A 2 34.71 -36.84 -6.53
C GLU A 2 33.21 -37.01 -6.82
N LYS A 3 32.56 -38.03 -6.25
CA LYS A 3 31.11 -38.24 -6.36
C LYS A 3 30.28 -37.11 -5.74
N GLU A 4 30.70 -36.57 -4.59
CA GLU A 4 30.02 -35.45 -3.94
C GLU A 4 30.15 -34.14 -4.73
N LYS A 5 31.27 -33.96 -5.44
CA LYS A 5 31.47 -32.81 -6.31
C LYS A 5 30.59 -32.89 -7.56
N GLN A 6 30.51 -34.07 -8.18
CA GLN A 6 29.63 -34.33 -9.33
C GLN A 6 28.13 -34.20 -8.99
N THR A 7 27.69 -34.70 -7.83
CA THR A 7 26.29 -34.56 -7.39
C THR A 7 25.93 -33.11 -7.06
N ARG A 8 26.86 -32.33 -6.50
CA ARG A 8 26.67 -30.89 -6.28
C ARG A 8 26.57 -30.12 -7.59
N GLU A 9 27.45 -30.36 -8.55
CA GLU A 9 27.42 -29.73 -9.87
C GLU A 9 26.12 -30.05 -10.64
N GLN A 10 25.66 -31.31 -10.61
CA GLN A 10 24.37 -31.68 -11.22
C GLN A 10 23.17 -30.99 -10.58
N THR A 11 23.18 -30.85 -9.24
CA THR A 11 22.08 -30.19 -8.52
C THR A 11 22.05 -28.68 -8.79
N GLU A 12 23.22 -28.05 -8.97
CA GLU A 12 23.31 -26.62 -9.31
C GLU A 12 22.91 -26.33 -10.75
N ASN A 13 23.24 -27.22 -11.69
CA ASN A 13 22.78 -27.11 -13.08
C ASN A 13 21.25 -27.25 -13.17
N GLN A 14 20.66 -28.22 -12.48
CA GLN A 14 19.20 -28.39 -12.45
C GLN A 14 18.49 -27.14 -11.89
N LEU A 15 19.00 -26.57 -10.79
CA LEU A 15 18.43 -25.35 -10.21
C LEU A 15 18.49 -24.16 -11.18
N ALA A 16 19.59 -24.03 -11.93
CA ALA A 16 19.72 -22.97 -12.91
C ALA A 16 18.74 -23.15 -14.09
N GLU A 17 18.54 -24.38 -14.55
CA GLU A 17 17.54 -24.72 -15.57
C GLU A 17 16.12 -24.42 -15.07
N ASP A 18 15.78 -24.84 -13.85
CA ASP A 18 14.46 -24.59 -13.25
C ASP A 18 14.17 -23.09 -13.11
N MET A 19 15.17 -22.30 -12.69
CA MET A 19 15.06 -20.84 -12.61
C MET A 19 14.88 -20.22 -14.01
N SER A 20 15.54 -20.75 -15.03
CA SER A 20 15.46 -20.23 -16.41
C SER A 20 14.08 -20.52 -16.98
N LEU A 21 13.62 -21.76 -16.85
CA LEU A 21 12.28 -22.18 -17.25
C LEU A 21 11.20 -21.37 -16.55
N PHE A 22 11.37 -21.09 -15.25
CA PHE A 22 10.44 -20.25 -14.50
C PHE A 22 10.36 -18.82 -15.08
N PHE A 23 11.51 -18.19 -15.34
CA PHE A 23 11.55 -16.84 -15.90
C PHE A 23 10.95 -16.79 -17.31
N GLU A 24 11.28 -17.75 -18.17
CA GLU A 24 10.73 -17.84 -19.53
C GLU A 24 9.20 -18.05 -19.54
N THR A 25 8.69 -18.81 -18.57
CA THR A 25 7.25 -19.11 -18.46
C THR A 25 6.46 -17.94 -17.89
N THR A 26 7.02 -17.23 -16.90
CA THR A 26 6.26 -16.25 -16.10
C THR A 26 6.61 -14.80 -16.40
N GLY A 27 7.79 -14.52 -16.97
CA GLY A 27 8.35 -13.17 -17.07
C GLY A 27 8.78 -12.57 -15.72
N ILE A 28 8.60 -13.28 -14.61
CA ILE A 28 8.93 -12.77 -13.26
C ILE A 28 10.41 -13.03 -12.99
N PRO A 29 11.21 -11.99 -12.67
CA PRO A 29 12.62 -12.17 -12.32
C PRO A 29 12.79 -13.14 -11.15
N VAL A 30 13.88 -13.92 -11.15
CA VAL A 30 14.18 -14.86 -10.08
C VAL A 30 15.65 -14.79 -9.68
N CYS A 31 15.89 -14.73 -8.37
CA CYS A 31 17.19 -14.59 -7.73
C CYS A 31 17.39 -15.75 -6.75
N CYS A 32 18.62 -16.25 -6.62
CA CYS A 32 18.98 -17.27 -5.65
C CYS A 32 19.99 -16.72 -4.65
N PHE A 33 19.63 -16.80 -3.38
CA PHE A 33 20.43 -16.34 -2.25
C PHE A 33 20.95 -17.52 -1.42
N GLN A 34 22.16 -17.39 -0.89
CA GLN A 34 22.68 -18.22 0.19
C GLN A 34 23.11 -17.32 1.34
N GLY A 35 22.35 -17.39 2.45
CA GLY A 35 22.42 -16.35 3.48
C GLY A 35 22.03 -15.00 2.88
N LYS A 36 22.89 -13.99 3.01
CA LYS A 36 22.70 -12.65 2.42
C LYS A 36 23.39 -12.46 1.06
N ASN A 37 24.07 -13.49 0.54
CA ASN A 37 24.82 -13.40 -0.71
C ASN A 37 23.94 -13.83 -1.89
N LEU A 38 23.85 -12.97 -2.91
CA LEU A 38 23.23 -13.28 -4.18
C LEU A 38 24.17 -14.19 -4.98
N ILE A 39 23.76 -15.44 -5.23
CA ILE A 39 24.55 -16.41 -6.00
C ILE A 39 24.24 -16.29 -7.49
N ARG A 40 22.95 -16.16 -7.83
CA ARG A 40 22.48 -16.20 -9.20
C ARG A 40 21.26 -15.32 -9.37
N LYS A 41 21.14 -14.69 -10.53
CA LYS A 41 20.03 -13.82 -10.91
C LYS A 41 19.66 -14.13 -12.36
N ILE A 42 18.36 -14.32 -12.61
CA ILE A 42 17.78 -14.44 -13.93
C ILE A 42 16.72 -13.35 -14.05
N SER A 43 16.95 -12.42 -14.96
CA SER A 43 16.07 -11.29 -15.24
C SER A 43 16.30 -10.83 -16.67
N HIS A 44 15.48 -9.89 -17.15
CA HIS A 44 15.77 -9.16 -18.38
C HIS A 44 17.17 -8.50 -18.31
N PRO A 45 17.87 -8.38 -19.45
CA PRO A 45 19.24 -7.84 -19.54
C PRO A 45 19.25 -6.31 -19.39
N VAL A 46 18.70 -5.81 -18.29
CA VAL A 46 18.67 -4.40 -17.93
C VAL A 46 19.71 -4.14 -16.85
N GLN A 47 20.10 -2.87 -16.70
CA GLN A 47 21.05 -2.41 -15.71
C GLN A 47 20.78 -3.02 -14.32
N ASP A 48 21.82 -3.54 -13.67
CA ASP A 48 21.67 -4.17 -12.36
C ASP A 48 21.58 -3.11 -11.26
N PHE A 49 20.39 -2.99 -10.66
CA PHE A 49 20.14 -2.04 -9.58
C PHE A 49 20.48 -2.58 -8.18
N ASN A 50 20.94 -3.83 -8.05
CA ASN A 50 21.07 -4.53 -6.76
C ASN A 50 19.76 -4.57 -5.94
N LEU A 51 18.62 -4.30 -6.60
CA LEU A 51 17.32 -4.20 -5.96
C LEU A 51 16.93 -5.47 -5.18
N PRO A 52 17.18 -6.70 -5.67
CA PRO A 52 16.92 -7.92 -4.90
C PRO A 52 17.68 -7.98 -3.56
N LEU A 53 18.90 -7.44 -3.48
CA LEU A 53 19.68 -7.43 -2.24
C LEU A 53 19.04 -6.53 -1.19
N LEU A 54 18.61 -5.32 -1.59
CA LEU A 54 17.96 -4.38 -0.67
C LEU A 54 16.57 -4.86 -0.24
N LEU A 55 15.82 -5.48 -1.15
CA LEU A 55 14.55 -6.10 -0.83
C LEU A 55 14.73 -7.25 0.18
N PHE A 56 15.78 -8.05 0.01
CA PHE A 56 16.06 -9.15 0.93
C PHE A 56 16.47 -8.64 2.32
N ASP A 57 17.23 -7.55 2.41
CA ASP A 57 17.63 -6.97 3.69
C ASP A 57 16.47 -6.31 4.44
N GLY A 58 15.46 -5.80 3.72
CA GLY A 58 14.28 -5.16 4.33
C GLY A 58 13.25 -6.10 4.95
N LEU A 59 13.52 -7.41 4.98
CA LEU A 59 12.64 -8.43 5.54
C LEU A 59 12.96 -8.74 7.01
N PRO A 60 12.04 -9.41 7.74
CA PRO A 60 12.33 -9.96 9.06
C PRO A 60 13.46 -10.99 9.03
N ASP A 61 14.25 -11.08 10.12
CA ASP A 61 15.41 -11.97 10.17
C ASP A 61 15.01 -13.46 10.12
N THR A 62 13.81 -13.79 10.59
CA THR A 62 13.23 -15.14 10.53
C THR A 62 12.22 -15.24 9.40
N LEU A 63 12.57 -16.00 8.35
CA LEU A 63 11.70 -16.20 7.18
C LEU A 63 11.01 -17.58 7.21
N PRO A 64 9.71 -17.66 6.86
CA PRO A 64 9.01 -18.92 6.58
C PRO A 64 9.60 -19.68 5.38
N ASP A 65 9.14 -20.92 5.16
CA ASP A 65 9.55 -21.72 3.99
C ASP A 65 9.09 -21.09 2.67
N VAL A 66 7.90 -20.52 2.64
CA VAL A 66 7.33 -19.81 1.48
C VAL A 66 6.68 -18.53 1.99
N TRP A 67 6.85 -17.42 1.29
CA TRP A 67 6.30 -16.13 1.70
C TRP A 67 6.20 -15.17 0.53
N TYR A 68 5.43 -14.10 0.69
CA TYR A 68 5.44 -12.95 -0.20
C TYR A 68 5.36 -11.64 0.60
N SER A 69 5.73 -10.54 -0.04
CA SER A 69 5.70 -9.21 0.55
C SER A 69 5.55 -8.14 -0.54
N TYR A 70 5.37 -6.89 -0.12
CA TYR A 70 5.38 -5.75 -1.01
C TYR A 70 6.00 -4.53 -0.34
N THR A 71 6.62 -3.65 -1.13
CA THR A 71 7.15 -2.38 -0.64
C THR A 71 6.08 -1.28 -0.60
N PRO A 72 6.31 -0.15 0.10
CA PRO A 72 5.41 1.01 0.05
C PRO A 72 5.17 1.57 -1.37
N GLU A 73 6.10 1.32 -2.30
CA GLU A 73 5.99 1.66 -3.72
C GLU A 73 5.20 0.62 -4.54
N TYR A 74 4.62 -0.40 -3.89
CA TYR A 74 3.89 -1.52 -4.47
C TYR A 74 4.73 -2.44 -5.35
N LEU A 75 6.01 -2.62 -5.01
CA LEU A 75 6.84 -3.68 -5.59
C LEU A 75 6.47 -5.01 -4.93
N TYR A 76 5.89 -5.94 -5.68
CA TYR A 76 5.59 -7.29 -5.21
C TYR A 76 6.79 -8.20 -5.40
N PHE A 77 7.13 -8.95 -4.36
CA PHE A 77 8.18 -9.96 -4.39
C PHE A 77 7.89 -11.07 -3.39
N GLY A 78 8.51 -12.22 -3.56
CA GLY A 78 8.29 -13.34 -2.66
C GLY A 78 9.46 -14.28 -2.62
N GLY A 79 9.44 -15.22 -1.69
CA GLY A 79 10.54 -16.14 -1.49
C GLY A 79 10.12 -17.57 -1.18
N LEU A 80 11.01 -18.48 -1.56
CA LEU A 80 10.95 -19.91 -1.30
C LEU A 80 12.29 -20.38 -0.74
N ARG A 81 12.30 -20.92 0.47
CA ARG A 81 13.46 -21.58 1.07
C ARG A 81 13.59 -23.00 0.53
N LEU A 82 14.75 -23.32 -0.02
CA LEU A 82 15.12 -24.66 -0.50
C LEU A 82 15.68 -25.48 0.67
N ARG A 83 14.96 -26.53 1.08
CA ARG A 83 15.34 -27.38 2.23
C ARG A 83 16.70 -28.07 2.07
N LYS A 84 17.11 -28.40 0.85
CA LYS A 84 18.33 -29.19 0.58
C LYS A 84 19.63 -28.45 0.90
N ASN A 85 19.65 -27.12 0.75
CA ASN A 85 20.87 -26.31 0.80
C ASN A 85 20.68 -24.98 1.55
N ASN A 86 19.53 -24.80 2.21
CA ASN A 86 19.14 -23.58 2.91
C ASN A 86 19.30 -22.30 2.06
N ARG A 87 19.13 -22.44 0.74
CA ARG A 87 19.12 -21.31 -0.20
C ARG A 87 17.71 -20.73 -0.27
N ILE A 88 17.60 -19.45 -0.63
CA ILE A 88 16.31 -18.79 -0.82
C ILE A 88 16.21 -18.38 -2.28
N LEU A 89 15.17 -18.86 -2.96
CA LEU A 89 14.75 -18.33 -4.24
C LEU A 89 13.84 -17.14 -3.98
N LEU A 90 14.23 -15.97 -4.45
CA LEU A 90 13.44 -14.75 -4.40
C LEU A 90 12.90 -14.45 -5.80
N ILE A 91 11.60 -14.29 -5.94
CA ILE A 91 10.95 -13.89 -7.19
C ILE A 91 10.50 -12.44 -7.15
N GLY A 92 10.46 -11.80 -8.31
CA GLY A 92 10.25 -10.38 -8.46
C GLY A 92 11.57 -9.60 -8.32
N PRO A 93 11.49 -8.27 -8.14
CA PRO A 93 10.27 -7.50 -7.94
C PRO A 93 9.46 -7.27 -9.22
N SER A 94 8.14 -7.20 -9.09
CA SER A 94 7.20 -6.82 -10.15
C SER A 94 6.16 -5.82 -9.64
N MET A 95 5.44 -5.15 -10.55
CA MET A 95 4.41 -4.17 -10.21
C MET A 95 3.08 -4.55 -10.85
N LEU A 96 1.96 -4.16 -10.23
CA LEU A 96 0.62 -4.34 -10.82
C LEU A 96 0.39 -3.39 -12.01
N PHE A 97 0.97 -2.20 -11.96
CA PHE A 97 0.81 -1.16 -12.97
C PHE A 97 2.19 -0.71 -13.49
N GLU A 98 2.18 0.07 -14.57
CA GLU A 98 3.39 0.71 -15.06
C GLU A 98 4.05 1.57 -13.98
N CYS A 99 5.38 1.52 -13.92
CA CYS A 99 6.15 2.28 -12.94
C CYS A 99 6.04 3.78 -13.20
N THR A 100 5.30 4.47 -12.34
CA THR A 100 5.18 5.93 -12.40
C THR A 100 6.53 6.59 -12.09
N ARG A 101 6.72 7.81 -12.60
CA ARG A 101 7.93 8.60 -12.30
C ARG A 101 8.17 8.76 -10.79
N LYS A 102 7.11 8.99 -10.01
CA LYS A 102 7.20 9.14 -8.55
C LYS A 102 7.63 7.84 -7.85
N GLN A 103 7.13 6.69 -8.32
CA GLN A 103 7.58 5.39 -7.81
C GLN A 103 9.06 5.16 -8.16
N ALA A 104 9.46 5.42 -9.40
CA ALA A 104 10.87 5.33 -9.80
C ALA A 104 11.77 6.25 -8.97
N GLU A 105 11.34 7.49 -8.67
CA GLU A 105 12.06 8.43 -7.81
C GLU A 105 12.22 7.91 -6.38
N ASN A 106 11.17 7.33 -5.80
CA ASN A 106 11.24 6.73 -4.47
C ASN A 106 12.15 5.51 -4.46
N VAL A 107 12.05 4.62 -5.45
CA VAL A 107 12.93 3.44 -5.56
C VAL A 107 14.39 3.87 -5.76
N CYS A 108 14.68 4.84 -6.64
CA CYS A 108 16.02 5.43 -6.79
C CYS A 108 16.56 5.97 -5.45
N ARG A 109 15.72 6.68 -4.68
CA ARG A 109 16.10 7.23 -3.38
C ARG A 109 16.47 6.13 -2.39
N GLN A 110 15.67 5.06 -2.32
CA GLN A 110 15.96 3.92 -1.44
C GLN A 110 17.22 3.16 -1.87
N LEU A 111 17.50 3.11 -3.18
CA LEU A 111 18.73 2.53 -3.74
C LEU A 111 19.97 3.43 -3.56
N GLY A 112 19.83 4.65 -3.04
CA GLY A 112 20.92 5.64 -2.97
C GLY A 112 21.42 6.10 -4.35
N ARG A 113 20.57 6.00 -5.38
CA ARG A 113 20.90 6.32 -6.78
C ARG A 113 20.46 7.74 -7.15
N LYS A 114 21.12 8.31 -8.16
CA LYS A 114 20.81 9.65 -8.67
C LYS A 114 19.55 9.61 -9.55
N SER A 115 18.89 10.76 -9.69
CA SER A 115 17.72 10.94 -10.56
C SER A 115 18.00 10.67 -12.06
N THR A 116 19.27 10.54 -12.46
CA THR A 116 19.66 10.13 -13.81
C THR A 116 19.27 8.69 -14.13
N ASP A 117 19.07 7.84 -13.12
CA ASP A 117 18.74 6.42 -13.29
C ASP A 117 17.22 6.17 -13.38
N LEU A 118 16.38 7.22 -13.32
CA LEU A 118 14.91 7.10 -13.34
C LEU A 118 14.38 6.35 -14.55
N THR A 119 14.81 6.75 -15.74
CA THR A 119 14.39 6.12 -16.99
C THR A 119 14.82 4.66 -17.04
N ALA A 120 15.98 4.33 -16.46
CA ALA A 120 16.48 2.96 -16.41
C ALA A 120 15.63 2.08 -15.47
N ILE A 121 15.20 2.61 -14.31
CA ILE A 121 14.27 1.91 -13.41
C ILE A 121 12.88 1.74 -14.03
N GLN A 122 12.37 2.78 -14.69
CA GLN A 122 11.08 2.67 -15.39
C GLN A 122 11.15 1.60 -16.48
N ASN A 123 12.18 1.64 -17.32
CA ASN A 123 12.38 0.65 -18.38
C ASN A 123 12.53 -0.77 -17.82
N TYR A 124 13.18 -0.94 -16.67
CA TYR A 124 13.29 -2.24 -16.00
C TYR A 124 11.92 -2.83 -15.67
N PHE A 125 11.02 -2.05 -15.04
CA PHE A 125 9.68 -2.53 -14.72
C PHE A 125 8.77 -2.65 -15.94
N THR A 126 8.93 -1.78 -16.95
CA THR A 126 8.21 -1.89 -18.21
C THR A 126 8.52 -3.19 -18.94
N GLN A 127 9.78 -3.65 -18.92
CA GLN A 127 10.16 -4.92 -19.55
C GLN A 127 9.62 -6.15 -18.84
N ILE A 128 9.52 -6.11 -17.51
CA ILE A 128 8.89 -7.18 -16.71
C ILE A 128 7.39 -7.23 -17.00
N GLY A 129 6.75 -6.07 -17.17
CA GLY A 129 5.32 -5.98 -17.38
C GLY A 129 4.50 -6.18 -16.09
N PRO A 130 3.18 -5.93 -16.16
CA PRO A 130 2.31 -5.90 -15.00
C PRO A 130 2.04 -7.32 -14.45
N HIS A 131 2.18 -7.46 -13.14
CA HIS A 131 1.93 -8.70 -12.41
C HIS A 131 1.06 -8.43 -11.17
N THR A 132 0.04 -9.26 -10.98
CA THR A 132 -0.79 -9.21 -9.77
C THR A 132 -0.12 -9.97 -8.62
N ALA A 133 -0.53 -9.68 -7.38
CA ALA A 133 -0.14 -10.49 -6.23
C ALA A 133 -0.52 -11.97 -6.41
N ALA A 134 -1.66 -12.26 -7.04
CA ALA A 134 -2.08 -13.63 -7.35
C ALA A 134 -1.14 -14.30 -8.36
N SER A 135 -0.68 -13.57 -9.38
CA SER A 135 0.31 -14.06 -10.35
C SER A 135 1.64 -14.41 -9.67
N LEU A 136 2.10 -13.55 -8.75
CA LEU A 136 3.29 -13.80 -7.95
C LEU A 136 3.14 -15.05 -7.08
N GLN A 137 2.02 -15.18 -6.37
CA GLN A 137 1.73 -16.35 -5.54
C GLN A 137 1.63 -17.63 -6.37
N ALA A 138 1.01 -17.59 -7.54
CA ALA A 138 1.00 -18.70 -8.48
C ALA A 138 2.41 -19.09 -8.92
N GLY A 139 3.28 -18.10 -9.17
CA GLY A 139 4.70 -18.31 -9.44
C GLY A 139 5.44 -19.02 -8.29
N LEU A 140 5.19 -18.63 -7.04
CA LEU A 140 5.73 -19.33 -5.87
C LEU A 140 5.26 -20.79 -5.80
N LYS A 141 3.96 -21.04 -6.04
CA LYS A 141 3.40 -22.40 -6.06
C LYS A 141 4.04 -23.25 -7.17
N LEU A 142 4.30 -22.66 -8.33
CA LEU A 142 5.03 -23.30 -9.43
C LEU A 142 6.47 -23.65 -9.01
N LEU A 143 7.20 -22.73 -8.39
CA LEU A 143 8.55 -23.00 -7.88
C LEU A 143 8.56 -24.08 -6.79
N CYS A 144 7.56 -24.12 -5.90
CA CYS A 144 7.41 -25.20 -4.93
C CYS A 144 7.30 -26.55 -5.67
N ARG A 145 6.47 -26.62 -6.72
CA ARG A 145 6.28 -27.83 -7.52
C ARG A 145 7.56 -28.27 -8.23
N LEU A 146 8.28 -27.34 -8.87
CA LEU A 146 9.55 -27.61 -9.54
C LEU A 146 10.63 -28.07 -8.54
N SER A 147 10.65 -27.46 -7.36
CA SER A 147 11.59 -27.82 -6.28
C SER A 147 11.22 -29.11 -5.53
N GLY A 148 10.10 -29.75 -5.87
CA GLY A 148 9.59 -30.93 -5.17
C GLY A 148 9.14 -30.68 -3.73
N GLN A 149 8.77 -29.44 -3.39
CA GLN A 149 8.26 -29.05 -2.08
C GLN A 149 6.74 -29.04 -2.05
N ASN A 150 6.17 -29.26 -0.86
CA ASN A 150 4.71 -29.17 -0.68
C ASN A 150 4.25 -27.74 -0.94
N ILE A 151 3.17 -27.63 -1.70
CA ILE A 151 2.53 -26.34 -1.97
C ILE A 151 1.71 -25.98 -0.72
N PRO A 152 1.98 -24.84 -0.05
CA PRO A 152 1.17 -24.41 1.09
C PRO A 152 -0.22 -23.99 0.60
N GLU A 153 -1.23 -24.20 1.45
CA GLU A 153 -2.62 -23.80 1.20
C GLU A 153 -2.73 -22.27 1.10
N GLU A 154 -2.08 -21.58 2.05
CA GLU A 154 -1.94 -20.13 2.11
C GLU A 154 -0.46 -19.74 2.19
N ILE A 155 -0.06 -18.72 1.41
CA ILE A 155 1.30 -18.18 1.46
C ILE A 155 1.27 -16.95 2.39
N PRO A 156 2.05 -16.92 3.47
CA PRO A 156 2.04 -15.81 4.42
C PRO A 156 2.57 -14.50 3.79
N LEU A 157 1.89 -13.40 4.11
CA LEU A 157 2.34 -12.05 3.81
C LEU A 157 3.28 -11.57 4.92
N LEU A 158 4.49 -11.16 4.56
CA LEU A 158 5.46 -10.56 5.49
C LEU A 158 5.41 -9.04 5.45
N SER A 159 5.58 -8.42 6.62
CA SER A 159 5.88 -6.99 6.69
C SER A 159 7.25 -6.69 6.08
N PHE A 160 7.35 -5.54 5.43
CA PHE A 160 8.59 -5.07 4.83
C PHE A 160 8.87 -3.64 5.26
N SER A 161 10.15 -3.36 5.51
CA SER A 161 10.64 -2.01 5.79
C SER A 161 12.00 -1.85 5.13
N TRP A 162 12.19 -0.77 4.36
CA TRP A 162 13.50 -0.46 3.80
C TRP A 162 14.54 -0.32 4.93
N ARG A 163 15.47 -1.27 5.02
CA ARG A 163 16.67 -1.17 5.88
C ARG A 163 17.73 -0.40 5.10
N VAL A 164 17.67 0.92 5.21
CA VAL A 164 18.61 1.79 4.50
C VAL A 164 19.96 1.69 5.22
N PRO A 165 21.07 1.33 4.54
CA PRO A 165 22.39 1.14 5.18
C PRO A 165 23.01 2.43 5.74
N TYR A 166 22.39 3.56 5.41
CA TYR A 166 22.67 4.84 6.03
C TYR A 166 21.45 5.18 6.87
N SER A 167 21.67 5.64 8.10
CA SER A 167 20.69 6.50 8.75
C SER A 167 20.43 7.60 7.74
N LEU A 168 19.31 7.54 7.04
CA LEU A 168 18.63 8.78 6.77
C LEU A 168 18.40 9.31 8.18
N ASP A 169 19.23 10.24 8.61
CA ASP A 169 18.71 11.39 9.30
C ASP A 169 17.71 12.02 8.32
N LEU A 170 16.58 11.34 8.11
CA LEU A 170 15.34 11.94 8.49
C LEU A 170 15.56 12.29 9.97
N THR A 171 16.28 13.40 10.24
CA THR A 171 15.58 14.44 10.97
C THR A 171 14.23 14.44 10.26
N PRO A 172 13.12 13.94 10.85
CA PRO A 172 11.85 14.40 10.37
C PRO A 172 12.09 15.88 10.18
N LEU A 173 11.96 16.39 8.94
CA LEU A 173 11.88 17.84 8.76
C LEU A 173 11.01 18.24 9.94
N PRO A 174 11.54 18.94 10.97
CA PRO A 174 10.80 19.12 12.20
C PRO A 174 9.46 19.56 11.68
N ASP A 175 8.45 18.72 11.88
CA ASP A 175 7.13 18.99 11.33
C ASP A 175 6.79 20.22 12.11
N PRO A 176 6.96 21.41 11.51
CA PRO A 176 7.60 22.53 12.19
C PRO A 176 6.72 22.82 13.36
N GLU A 177 7.07 22.34 14.57
CA GLU A 177 6.07 21.90 15.57
C GLU A 177 4.98 22.94 15.58
N ASN A 178 3.91 22.64 14.83
CA ASN A 178 2.82 23.58 14.69
C ASN A 178 1.77 22.90 15.54
N PRO A 179 1.77 23.18 16.86
CA PRO A 179 0.72 22.68 17.73
C PRO A 179 -0.68 23.06 17.21
N GLU A 180 -0.77 23.97 16.23
CA GLU A 180 -1.97 24.23 15.44
C GLU A 180 -2.40 23.08 14.52
N ASP A 181 -1.51 22.35 13.84
CA ASP A 181 -1.89 21.32 12.84
C ASP A 181 -2.36 20.01 13.49
N GLU A 182 -1.71 19.58 14.58
CA GLU A 182 -2.16 18.43 15.39
C GLU A 182 -3.48 18.72 16.13
N ASN A 183 -3.76 20.00 16.37
CA ASN A 183 -5.04 20.47 16.91
C ASN A 183 -6.12 20.56 15.81
N ARG A 184 -5.78 20.96 14.57
CA ARG A 184 -6.72 21.11 13.45
C ARG A 184 -7.39 19.80 13.04
N GLU A 185 -6.63 18.71 12.91
CA GLU A 185 -7.20 17.40 12.59
C GLU A 185 -8.21 16.97 13.68
N LYS A 186 -7.83 17.11 14.95
CA LYS A 186 -8.70 16.79 16.09
C LYS A 186 -9.96 17.64 16.08
N VAL A 187 -9.85 18.93 15.75
CA VAL A 187 -11.01 19.83 15.66
C VAL A 187 -11.92 19.45 14.50
N LEU A 188 -11.39 19.15 13.31
CA LEU A 188 -12.20 18.69 12.17
C LEU A 188 -12.95 17.40 12.49
N LEU A 189 -12.28 16.41 13.08
CA LEU A 189 -12.91 15.15 13.50
C LEU A 189 -13.91 15.35 14.64
N SER A 190 -13.66 16.28 15.55
CA SER A 190 -14.63 16.67 16.58
C SER A 190 -15.90 17.29 15.97
N CYS A 191 -15.77 18.07 14.89
CA CYS A 191 -16.92 18.63 14.19
C CYS A 191 -17.75 17.51 13.54
N VAL A 192 -17.09 16.55 12.88
CA VAL A 192 -17.77 15.37 12.31
C VAL A 192 -18.51 14.59 13.39
N THR A 193 -17.82 14.24 14.47
CA THR A 193 -18.41 13.40 15.54
C THR A 193 -19.53 14.09 16.32
N SER A 194 -19.53 15.43 16.40
CA SER A 194 -20.57 16.21 17.06
C SER A 194 -21.67 16.73 16.12
N GLY A 195 -21.53 16.53 14.81
CA GLY A 195 -22.44 17.12 13.82
C GLY A 195 -22.38 18.65 13.74
N ASN A 196 -21.32 19.29 14.24
CA ASN A 196 -21.22 20.76 14.33
C ASN A 196 -20.84 21.41 12.99
N LEU A 197 -21.82 21.52 12.09
CA LEU A 197 -21.65 22.15 10.77
C LEU A 197 -21.22 23.62 10.85
N TYR A 198 -21.67 24.36 11.87
CA TYR A 198 -21.32 25.78 12.02
C TYR A 198 -19.81 25.98 12.21
N THR A 199 -19.22 25.24 13.15
CA THR A 199 -17.78 25.32 13.45
C THR A 199 -16.95 24.82 12.28
N LEU A 200 -17.40 23.73 11.64
CA LEU A 200 -16.74 23.20 10.45
C LEU A 200 -16.69 24.24 9.32
N ASN A 201 -17.83 24.83 8.95
CA ASN A 201 -17.89 25.80 7.87
C ASN A 201 -17.08 27.07 8.16
N ARG A 202 -17.02 27.49 9.42
CA ARG A 202 -16.15 28.60 9.84
C ARG A 202 -14.67 28.29 9.56
N LEU A 203 -14.20 27.10 9.96
CA LEU A 203 -12.82 26.66 9.74
C LEU A 203 -12.47 26.55 8.25
N ILE A 204 -13.40 26.02 7.44
CA ILE A 204 -13.24 25.92 5.99
C ILE A 204 -13.06 27.31 5.37
N ASN A 205 -13.92 28.26 5.75
CA ASN A 205 -13.87 29.63 5.23
C ASN A 205 -12.59 30.37 5.65
N GLU A 206 -12.17 30.22 6.90
CA GLU A 206 -10.89 30.77 7.40
C GLU A 206 -9.70 30.21 6.61
N HIS A 207 -9.70 28.91 6.31
CA HIS A 207 -8.64 28.29 5.50
C HIS A 207 -8.66 28.71 4.02
N MET A 208 -9.84 28.85 3.41
CA MET A 208 -9.98 29.35 2.04
C MET A 208 -9.45 30.78 1.90
N LEU A 209 -9.68 31.64 2.89
CA LEU A 209 -9.21 33.03 2.91
C LEU A 209 -7.68 33.13 3.12
N ASN A 210 -7.08 32.18 3.85
CA ASN A 210 -5.65 32.14 4.16
C ASN A 210 -4.83 31.27 3.18
N ALA A 211 -5.43 30.75 2.11
CA ALA A 211 -4.85 29.78 1.18
C ALA A 211 -3.62 30.29 0.37
N ALA A 212 -3.25 31.56 0.51
CA ALA A 212 -2.09 32.16 -0.19
C ALA A 212 -0.73 31.54 0.18
N THR A 213 -0.67 30.66 1.19
CA THR A 213 0.58 30.10 1.72
C THR A 213 0.56 28.58 1.90
N VAL A 214 -0.19 27.85 1.07
CA VAL A 214 -0.23 26.38 1.18
C VAL A 214 0.91 25.74 0.39
N ARG A 215 1.73 24.97 1.12
CA ARG A 215 2.80 24.09 0.61
C ARG A 215 2.27 23.29 -0.58
N GLN A 216 2.81 23.51 -1.77
CA GLN A 216 2.40 22.79 -2.98
C GLN A 216 2.87 21.33 -2.90
N LEU A 217 2.04 20.47 -2.31
CA LEU A 217 2.25 19.03 -2.36
C LEU A 217 2.10 18.56 -3.82
N PRO A 218 2.92 17.58 -4.27
CA PRO A 218 2.66 16.93 -5.55
C PRO A 218 1.25 16.34 -5.58
N LEU A 219 0.55 16.45 -6.70
CA LEU A 219 -0.86 16.03 -6.85
C LEU A 219 -1.11 14.60 -6.33
N THR A 220 -0.19 13.68 -6.60
CA THR A 220 -0.27 12.29 -6.11
C THR A 220 -0.21 12.20 -4.58
N ALA A 221 0.63 13.00 -3.92
CA ALA A 221 0.72 13.01 -2.46
C ALA A 221 -0.57 13.59 -1.84
N MET A 222 -1.07 14.68 -2.43
CA MET A 222 -2.34 15.29 -2.03
C MET A 222 -3.51 14.30 -2.18
N ARG A 223 -3.56 13.55 -3.28
CA ARG A 223 -4.56 12.52 -3.48
C ARG A 223 -4.51 11.43 -2.40
N SER A 224 -3.33 10.89 -2.10
CA SER A 224 -3.16 9.89 -1.03
C SER A 224 -3.58 10.42 0.34
N PHE A 225 -3.25 11.67 0.65
CA PHE A 225 -3.66 12.31 1.90
C PHE A 225 -5.18 12.42 2.02
N ILE A 226 -5.84 12.92 0.97
CA ILE A 226 -7.30 13.12 0.96
C ILE A 226 -8.06 11.79 0.99
N LEU A 227 -7.53 10.74 0.36
CA LEU A 227 -8.07 9.38 0.50
C LEU A 227 -8.04 8.90 1.96
N GLY A 228 -6.90 9.09 2.64
CA GLY A 228 -6.79 8.76 4.06
C GLY A 228 -7.76 9.57 4.92
N ALA A 229 -7.87 10.88 4.68
CA ALA A 229 -8.79 11.75 5.39
C ALA A 229 -10.26 11.35 5.19
N ASN A 230 -10.67 10.95 3.98
CA ASN A 230 -12.01 10.43 3.70
C ASN A 230 -12.32 9.16 4.52
N MET A 231 -11.37 8.23 4.61
CA MET A 231 -11.53 7.01 5.42
C MET A 231 -11.66 7.34 6.92
N VAL A 232 -10.84 8.26 7.44
CA VAL A 232 -10.89 8.66 8.85
C VAL A 232 -12.20 9.39 9.16
N ALA A 233 -12.65 10.31 8.31
CA ALA A 233 -13.92 11.01 8.46
C ALA A 233 -15.12 10.06 8.41
N SER A 234 -15.11 9.07 7.51
CA SER A 234 -16.12 8.01 7.44
C SER A 234 -16.21 7.24 8.77
N ARG A 235 -15.06 6.84 9.34
CA ARG A 235 -15.03 6.16 10.65
C ARG A 235 -15.48 7.04 11.80
N ALA A 236 -15.13 8.32 11.79
CA ALA A 236 -15.59 9.28 12.77
C ALA A 236 -17.12 9.44 12.72
N ALA A 237 -17.71 9.55 11.53
CA ALA A 237 -19.16 9.61 11.35
C ALA A 237 -19.86 8.33 11.84
N MET A 238 -19.31 7.16 11.52
CA MET A 238 -19.82 5.87 12.03
C MET A 238 -19.76 5.80 13.56
N SER A 239 -18.68 6.28 14.18
CA SER A 239 -18.57 6.32 15.65
C SER A 239 -19.60 7.24 16.32
N ALA A 240 -20.13 8.21 15.56
CA ALA A 240 -21.18 9.12 16.00
C ALA A 240 -22.61 8.65 15.64
N GLY A 241 -22.75 7.43 15.11
CA GLY A 241 -24.05 6.78 14.91
C GLY A 241 -24.56 6.72 13.47
N VAL A 242 -23.81 7.23 12.49
CA VAL A 242 -24.15 7.05 11.06
C VAL A 242 -24.03 5.57 10.71
N SER A 243 -25.02 5.02 9.99
CA SER A 243 -24.99 3.61 9.59
C SER A 243 -23.84 3.33 8.63
N TYR A 244 -23.35 2.09 8.68
CA TYR A 244 -22.28 1.63 7.80
C TYR A 244 -22.62 1.85 6.33
N ASP A 245 -23.84 1.54 5.89
CA ASP A 245 -24.24 1.66 4.48
C ASP A 245 -24.19 3.10 3.99
N ILE A 246 -24.67 4.06 4.80
CA ILE A 246 -24.62 5.49 4.46
C ILE A 246 -23.17 5.98 4.44
N ALA A 247 -22.37 5.63 5.45
CA ALA A 247 -20.97 6.04 5.52
C ALA A 247 -20.13 5.46 4.38
N ASN A 248 -20.38 4.20 4.01
CA ASN A 248 -19.72 3.49 2.91
C ASN A 248 -20.14 4.04 1.54
N ALA A 249 -21.42 4.40 1.37
CA ALA A 249 -21.90 5.05 0.15
C ALA A 249 -21.23 6.41 -0.08
N ILE A 250 -21.17 7.25 0.96
CA ILE A 250 -20.48 8.56 0.89
C ILE A 250 -18.98 8.33 0.63
N SER A 251 -18.35 7.38 1.34
CA SER A 251 -16.93 7.08 1.17
C SER A 251 -16.59 6.63 -0.24
N GLY A 252 -17.41 5.74 -0.82
CA GLY A 252 -17.25 5.24 -2.19
C GLY A 252 -17.42 6.32 -3.24
N GLN A 253 -18.43 7.19 -3.09
CA GLN A 253 -18.63 8.32 -4.00
C GLN A 253 -17.42 9.26 -4.03
N TYR A 254 -16.87 9.58 -2.85
CA TYR A 254 -15.69 10.45 -2.78
C TYR A 254 -14.41 9.76 -3.24
N LEU A 255 -14.25 8.45 -3.00
CA LEU A 255 -13.14 7.66 -3.52
C LEU A 255 -13.00 7.82 -5.03
N GLU A 256 -14.08 7.61 -5.78
CA GLU A 256 -14.07 7.75 -7.24
C GLU A 256 -13.70 9.16 -7.70
N ARG A 257 -14.32 10.18 -7.08
CA ARG A 257 -14.06 11.60 -7.41
C ARG A 257 -12.62 12.01 -7.11
N ILE A 258 -12.05 11.55 -5.99
CA ILE A 258 -10.65 11.81 -5.61
C ILE A 258 -9.67 11.17 -6.60
N LEU A 259 -9.95 9.94 -7.05
CA LEU A 259 -9.12 9.25 -8.04
C LEU A 259 -9.16 9.93 -9.42
N GLN A 260 -10.32 10.48 -9.81
CA GLN A 260 -10.52 11.15 -11.10
C GLN A 260 -10.11 12.64 -11.12
N SER A 261 -9.81 13.23 -9.96
CA SER A 261 -9.47 14.66 -9.86
C SER A 261 -8.19 15.02 -10.63
N ARG A 262 -8.24 16.11 -11.38
CA ARG A 262 -7.22 16.54 -12.34
C ARG A 262 -6.21 17.51 -11.74
N ASP A 263 -6.62 18.26 -10.72
CA ASP A 263 -5.79 19.28 -10.09
C ASP A 263 -5.97 19.38 -8.57
N ALA A 264 -5.12 20.19 -7.95
CA ALA A 264 -5.09 20.39 -6.51
C ALA A 264 -6.30 21.18 -5.99
N ALA A 265 -6.96 21.98 -6.83
CA ALA A 265 -8.11 22.77 -6.45
C ALA A 265 -9.35 21.87 -6.33
N GLU A 266 -9.57 20.97 -7.29
CA GLU A 266 -10.60 19.94 -7.23
C GLU A 266 -10.42 19.07 -5.98
N LEU A 267 -9.19 18.62 -5.73
CA LEU A 267 -8.86 17.84 -4.53
C LEU A 267 -9.15 18.60 -3.23
N SER A 268 -8.75 19.88 -3.15
CA SER A 268 -9.04 20.72 -1.99
C SER A 268 -10.55 20.86 -1.78
N HIS A 269 -11.30 21.08 -2.86
CA HIS A 269 -12.75 21.19 -2.77
C HIS A 269 -13.39 19.90 -2.26
N LEU A 270 -12.99 18.74 -2.78
CA LEU A 270 -13.47 17.44 -2.34
C LEU A 270 -13.15 17.17 -0.86
N PHE A 271 -11.96 17.59 -0.40
CA PHE A 271 -11.57 17.47 1.00
C PHE A 271 -12.61 18.13 1.92
N TYR A 272 -12.96 19.39 1.66
CA TYR A 272 -13.95 20.08 2.48
C TYR A 272 -15.36 19.52 2.29
N GLN A 273 -15.72 19.11 1.07
CA GLN A 273 -17.05 18.62 0.75
C GLN A 273 -17.40 17.34 1.51
N PHE A 274 -16.49 16.35 1.57
CA PHE A 274 -16.80 15.12 2.31
C PHE A 274 -16.90 15.36 3.82
N PHE A 275 -16.08 16.27 4.39
CA PHE A 275 -16.19 16.62 5.80
C PHE A 275 -17.55 17.24 6.11
N GLN A 276 -18.06 18.11 5.23
CA GLN A 276 -19.40 18.69 5.36
C GLN A 276 -20.48 17.62 5.26
N ASP A 277 -20.40 16.70 4.29
CA ASP A 277 -21.40 15.66 4.08
C ASP A 277 -21.46 14.69 5.27
N TYR A 278 -20.32 14.23 5.78
CA TYR A 278 -20.28 13.40 6.97
C TYR A 278 -20.85 14.11 8.20
N THR A 279 -20.46 15.37 8.41
CA THR A 279 -20.95 16.17 9.54
C THR A 279 -22.45 16.42 9.43
N ALA A 280 -22.98 16.63 8.21
CA ALA A 280 -24.40 16.80 7.97
C ALA A 280 -25.19 15.53 8.27
N GLN A 281 -24.65 14.34 7.96
CA GLN A 281 -25.30 13.08 8.34
C GLN A 281 -25.37 12.91 9.86
N VAL A 282 -24.29 13.26 10.58
CA VAL A 282 -24.29 13.22 12.05
C VAL A 282 -25.24 14.27 12.63
N SER A 283 -25.27 15.48 12.08
CA SER A 283 -26.21 16.54 12.50
C SER A 283 -27.67 16.10 12.39
N LYS A 284 -28.04 15.43 11.30
CA LYS A 284 -29.41 14.89 11.10
C LYS A 284 -29.81 13.89 12.19
N LEU A 285 -28.87 13.09 12.69
CA LEU A 285 -29.13 12.16 13.79
C LEU A 285 -29.37 12.90 15.11
N HIS A 286 -28.67 14.01 15.34
CA HIS A 286 -28.84 14.84 16.53
C HIS A 286 -30.15 15.61 16.52
N ASP A 287 -30.59 16.14 15.37
CA ASP A 287 -31.88 16.82 15.23
C ASP A 287 -33.09 15.90 15.46
N LEU A 288 -32.89 14.57 15.38
CA LEU A 288 -33.91 13.55 15.63
C LEU A 288 -33.89 13.00 17.06
N SER A 289 -32.91 13.39 17.88
CA SER A 289 -32.61 12.70 19.14
C SER A 289 -33.51 13.14 20.31
N SER A 290 -34.33 12.21 20.77
CA SER A 290 -34.82 12.19 22.15
C SER A 290 -33.69 11.69 23.08
N ASP A 291 -33.65 12.17 24.32
CA ASP A 291 -32.68 11.75 25.35
C ASP A 291 -32.84 10.29 25.81
N SER A 292 -33.87 9.59 25.35
CA SER A 292 -34.12 8.20 25.73
C SER A 292 -33.32 7.20 24.86
N PRO A 293 -32.46 6.36 25.45
CA PRO A 293 -31.72 5.30 24.74
C PRO A 293 -32.64 4.29 24.04
N VAL A 294 -33.83 4.04 24.61
CA VAL A 294 -34.83 3.13 24.04
C VAL A 294 -35.43 3.72 22.76
N VAL A 295 -35.67 5.04 22.75
CA VAL A 295 -36.22 5.73 21.57
C VAL A 295 -35.20 5.72 20.44
N ARG A 296 -33.90 5.91 20.73
CA ARG A 296 -32.84 5.78 19.72
C ARG A 296 -32.77 4.39 19.12
N PHE A 297 -32.84 3.34 19.95
CA PHE A 297 -32.85 1.97 19.48
C PHE A 297 -34.05 1.68 18.56
N VAL A 298 -35.25 2.08 18.97
CA VAL A 298 -36.48 1.88 18.17
C VAL A 298 -36.44 2.67 16.86
N GLN A 299 -35.98 3.92 16.88
CA GLN A 299 -35.83 4.74 15.68
C GLN A 299 -34.80 4.15 14.71
N GLN A 300 -33.65 3.72 15.22
CA GLN A 300 -32.60 3.13 14.39
C GLN A 300 -33.04 1.80 13.78
N TYR A 301 -33.77 0.98 14.54
CA TYR A 301 -34.40 -0.24 14.03
C TYR A 301 -35.44 0.06 12.94
N THR A 302 -36.30 1.05 13.16
CA THR A 302 -37.37 1.41 12.20
C THR A 302 -36.82 1.98 10.90
N ILE A 303 -35.80 2.85 10.97
CA ILE A 303 -35.14 3.42 9.78
C ILE A 303 -34.39 2.34 8.99
N SER A 304 -33.71 1.42 9.68
CA SER A 304 -32.94 0.35 9.02
C SER A 304 -33.82 -0.73 8.39
N HIS A 305 -35.07 -0.89 8.84
CA HIS A 305 -35.98 -1.95 8.37
C HIS A 305 -37.22 -1.39 7.65
N LEU A 306 -37.18 -0.11 7.22
CA LEU A 306 -38.34 0.57 6.62
C LEU A 306 -38.73 0.03 5.23
N GLU A 307 -37.77 -0.56 4.52
CA GLU A 307 -37.96 -1.15 3.18
C GLU A 307 -38.10 -2.68 3.20
N GLU A 308 -38.07 -3.31 4.38
CA GLU A 308 -38.28 -4.74 4.48
C GLU A 308 -39.75 -5.08 4.24
N LYS A 309 -40.00 -6.11 3.42
CA LYS A 309 -41.36 -6.61 3.21
C LYS A 309 -41.86 -7.26 4.49
N ILE A 310 -42.98 -6.76 5.02
CA ILE A 310 -43.70 -7.41 6.11
C ILE A 310 -44.07 -8.82 5.64
N THR A 311 -43.52 -9.83 6.31
CA THR A 311 -43.75 -11.26 6.04
C THR A 311 -44.80 -11.80 7.01
#